data_AF-A0A662J3Y3-F1
#
_entry.id   AF-A0A662J3Y3-F1
#
_cell.length_a   1.000
_cell.length_b   1.000
_cell.length_c   1.000
_cell.angle_alpha   90.00
_cell.angle_beta   90.00
_cell.angle_gamma   90.00
#
_symmetry.space_group_name_H-M   'P 1'
#
loop_
_entity.id
_entity.type
_entity.pdbx_description
1 polymer ?
#
loop_
_entity_poly.entity_id
_entity_poly.type
_entity_poly.pdbx_seq_one_letter_code
_entity_poly.pdbx_strand_id
1 'polypeptide(L)' 'MARGPRYNVPYRRRREGKTNYRRRYRLLLSGLPRLVARRTLRHTIAQIVEA' A
#
# COMPACT_ATOMS: atom_id res chain seq x y z
N MET A 1 -8.95 2.30 -15.95
CA MET A 1 -8.70 3.08 -17.18
C MET A 1 -9.17 4.50 -16.96
N ALA A 2 -8.56 5.48 -17.64
CA ALA A 2 -9.06 6.85 -17.64
C ALA A 2 -10.35 6.90 -18.48
N ARG A 3 -11.38 7.59 -17.99
CA ARG A 3 -12.70 7.70 -18.66
C ARG A 3 -12.92 9.05 -19.36
N GLY A 4 -11.95 9.96 -19.33
CA GLY A 4 -12.03 11.29 -19.93
C GLY A 4 -11.03 12.28 -19.31
N PRO A 5 -10.96 13.53 -19.81
CA PRO A 5 -9.96 14.52 -19.41
C PRO A 5 -10.08 14.96 -17.94
N ARG A 6 -11.28 14.87 -17.33
CA ARG A 6 -11.51 15.20 -15.92
C ARG A 6 -11.39 14.00 -14.96
N TYR A 7 -11.13 12.80 -15.46
CA TYR A 7 -11.15 11.60 -14.63
C TYR A 7 -9.91 11.50 -13.74
N ASN A 8 -10.09 11.57 -12.42
CA ASN A 8 -9.00 11.37 -11.48
C ASN A 8 -8.59 9.89 -11.45
N VAL A 9 -7.42 9.60 -12.01
CA VAL A 9 -6.88 8.24 -12.07
C VAL A 9 -6.32 7.86 -10.70
N PRO A 10 -6.75 6.74 -10.09
CA PRO A 10 -6.20 6.28 -8.82
C PRO A 10 -4.69 6.04 -8.92
N TYR A 11 -3.97 6.25 -7.81
CA TYR A 11 -2.54 5.98 -7.72
C TYR A 11 -2.19 4.56 -8.20
N ARG A 12 -0.99 4.40 -8.77
CA ARG A 12 -0.51 3.14 -9.35
C ARG A 12 -0.72 1.92 -8.43
N ARG A 13 -0.28 2.00 -7.17
CA ARG A 13 -0.43 0.87 -6.22
C ARG A 13 -1.88 0.59 -5.80
N ARG A 14 -2.79 1.57 -5.93
CA ARG A 14 -4.23 1.37 -5.73
C ARG A 14 -4.84 0.61 -6.90
N ARG A 15 -4.41 0.91 -8.14
CA ARG A 15 -4.80 0.17 -9.35
C ARG A 15 -4.29 -1.27 -9.34
N GLU A 16 -3.06 -1.48 -8.89
CA GLU A 16 -2.49 -2.83 -8.73
C GLU A 16 -3.05 -3.60 -7.52
N GLY A 17 -3.89 -2.98 -6.67
CA GLY A 17 -4.46 -3.62 -5.48
C GLY A 17 -3.46 -3.89 -4.33
N LYS A 18 -2.20 -3.50 -4.47
CA LYS A 18 -1.11 -3.86 -3.54
C LYS A 18 -1.07 -3.03 -2.26
N THR A 19 -1.83 -1.93 -2.16
CA THR A 19 -1.72 -1.01 -1.01
C THR A 19 -3.05 -0.38 -0.64
N ASN A 20 -3.36 -0.44 0.67
CA ASN A 20 -4.44 0.32 1.29
C ASN A 20 -3.89 1.61 1.90
N TYR A 21 -4.14 2.74 1.24
CA TYR A 21 -3.62 4.05 1.65
C TYR A 21 -4.21 4.55 2.97
N ARG A 22 -5.48 4.23 3.31
CA ARG A 22 -6.08 4.62 4.60
C ARG A 22 -5.37 3.94 5.77
N ARG A 23 -5.05 2.64 5.65
CA ARG A 23 -4.27 1.91 6.66
C ARG A 23 -2.83 2.39 6.72
N ARG A 24 -2.19 2.59 5.56
CA ARG A 24 -0.81 3.10 5.49
C ARG A 24 -0.67 4.43 6.22
N TYR A 25 -1.59 5.36 6.00
CA TYR A 25 -1.58 6.66 6.67
C TYR A 25 -1.56 6.53 8.19
N ARG A 26 -2.47 5.75 8.78
CA ARG A 26 -2.50 5.52 10.23
C ARG A 26 -1.22 4.89 10.79
N LEU A 27 -0.60 3.98 10.04
CA LEU A 27 0.67 3.36 10.46
C LEU A 27 1.83 4.36 10.42
N LEU A 28 1.86 5.26 9.43
CA LEU A 28 2.90 6.29 9.35
C LEU A 28 2.78 7.32 10.47
N LEU A 29 1.55 7.66 10.90
CA LEU A 29 1.34 8.58 12.02
C LEU A 29 1.98 8.12 13.33
N SER A 30 2.19 6.81 13.52
CA SER A 30 2.83 6.29 14.73
C SER A 30 4.33 6.64 14.81
N GLY A 31 4.97 7.03 13.70
CA GLY A 31 6.42 7.31 13.66
C GLY A 31 7.33 6.08 13.85
N LEU A 32 6.75 4.92 14.14
CA LEU A 32 7.49 3.67 14.37
C LEU A 32 7.78 2.95 13.04
N PRO A 33 8.90 2.21 12.96
CA PRO A 33 9.17 1.35 11.81
C PRO A 33 8.03 0.32 11.66
N ARG A 34 7.65 0.06 10.42
CA ARG A 34 6.49 -0.77 10.08
C ARG A 34 6.93 -2.18 9.72
N LEU A 35 6.34 -3.18 10.38
CA LEU A 35 6.45 -4.57 9.96
C LEU A 35 5.51 -4.84 8.78
N VAL A 36 6.07 -4.94 7.58
CA VAL A 36 5.34 -5.28 6.36
C VAL A 36 5.31 -6.80 6.21
N ALA A 37 4.20 -7.41 6.64
CA ALA A 37 3.93 -8.82 6.40
C ALA A 37 3.21 -9.01 5.05
N ARG A 38 3.74 -9.89 4.19
CA ARG A 38 3.13 -10.30 2.92
C ARG A 38 3.07 -11.82 2.86
N ARG A 39 1.90 -12.33 2.52
CA ARG A 39 1.68 -13.76 2.32
C ARG A 39 1.54 -14.06 0.83
N THR A 40 2.25 -15.09 0.40
CA THR A 40 2.07 -15.75 -0.89
C THR A 40 1.47 -17.14 -0.65
N LEU A 41 1.23 -17.91 -1.71
CA LEU A 41 0.65 -19.25 -1.58
C LEU A 41 1.55 -20.22 -0.79
N ARG A 42 2.88 -20.06 -0.89
CA ARG A 42 3.86 -20.99 -0.30
C ARG A 42 4.79 -20.36 0.73
N HIS A 43 4.88 -19.03 0.78
CA HIS A 43 5.86 -18.30 1.61
C HIS A 43 5.23 -17.11 2.30
N THR A 44 5.78 -16.78 3.46
CA THR A 44 5.48 -15.55 4.19
C THR A 44 6.73 -14.69 4.24
N ILE A 45 6.59 -13.42 3.86
CA ILE A 45 7.65 -12.43 3.83
C ILE A 45 7.37 -11.42 4.93
N ALA A 46 8.37 -11.16 5.77
CA ALA A 46 8.34 -10.13 6.80
C ALA A 46 9.50 -9.15 6.57
N GLN A 47 9.19 -7.86 6.53
CA GLN A 47 10.18 -6.80 6.31
C GLN A 47 9.94 -5.68 7.31
N ILE A 48 10.99 -5.18 7.94
CA ILE A 48 10.95 -3.95 8.74
C ILE A 48 11.30 -2.81 7.80
N VAL A 49 10.39 -1.85 7.66
CA VAL A 49 10.55 -0.71 6.77
C VAL A 49 10.36 0.56 7.58
N GLU A 50 11.29 1.50 7.46
CA GLU A 50 11.18 2.81 8.09
C GLU A 50 9.93 3.58 7.60
N ALA A 51 9.43 4.45 8.47
CA ALA A 51 8.19 5.20 8.26
C ALA A 51 8.41 6.35 7.27
#